data_AF-A0A316VDF9-F1
#
_entry.id   AF-A0A316VDF9-F1
#
_cell.length_a   1.000
_cell.length_b   1.000
_cell.length_c   1.000
_cell.angle_alpha   90.00
_cell.angle_beta   90.00
_cell.angle_gamma   90.00
#
_symmetry.space_group_name_H-M   'P 1'
#
loop_
_entity.id
_entity.type
_entity.pdbx_description
1 polymer ?
#
loop_
_entity_poly.entity_id
_entity_poly.type
_entity_poly.pdbx_seq_one_letter_code
_entity_poly.pdbx_strand_id
1 'polypeptide(L)'
;MLKLLSYILGLITAIALILCIACGLFYVCSWIEDRPAKSRKIGQRIAQICGLCTLAIAITDRMPNLFVLTSLASFCILHLSLDEQWHKRLPTSVRLIVQTVAPVLPHIILLHSFHPARNTNGNIIQDIPDPAYHSKPKLPGGRLDWDAYNTAQPIIRTYGAGEQLSCFALCWLPTIWSYLIAIADSAALPFANDNPTKSKRNN
;
A
#
# COMPACT_ATOMS: atom_id res chain seq x y z
N MET A 1 -30.20 -9.10 -30.75
CA MET A 1 -30.74 -9.61 -29.47
C MET A 1 -29.67 -10.21 -28.54
N LEU A 2 -28.78 -11.11 -28.99
CA LEU A 2 -27.76 -11.72 -28.10
C LEU A 2 -26.85 -10.70 -27.37
N LYS A 3 -26.44 -9.61 -28.03
CA LYS A 3 -25.63 -8.56 -27.40
C LYS A 3 -26.37 -7.89 -26.23
N LEU A 4 -27.65 -7.56 -26.41
CA LEU A 4 -28.49 -6.97 -25.36
C LEU A 4 -28.64 -7.92 -24.17
N LEU A 5 -28.87 -9.22 -24.43
CA LEU A 5 -28.97 -10.25 -23.40
C LEU A 5 -27.67 -10.36 -22.59
N SER A 6 -26.51 -10.32 -23.27
CA SER A 6 -25.20 -10.35 -22.61
C SER A 6 -24.98 -9.14 -21.68
N TYR A 7 -25.33 -7.93 -22.13
CA TYR A 7 -25.24 -6.74 -21.28
C TYR A 7 -26.15 -6.81 -20.05
N ILE A 8 -27.40 -7.29 -20.22
CA ILE A 8 -28.34 -7.45 -19.11
C ILE A 8 -27.80 -8.48 -18.11
N LEU A 9 -27.29 -9.62 -18.59
CA LEU A 9 -26.71 -10.66 -17.74
C LEU A 9 -25.49 -10.12 -16.96
N GLY A 10 -24.61 -9.37 -17.64
CA GLY A 10 -23.45 -8.73 -17.03
C GLY A 10 -23.82 -7.68 -15.98
N LEU A 11 -24.91 -6.93 -16.20
CA LEU A 11 -25.42 -5.97 -15.22
C LEU A 11 -25.97 -6.69 -13.98
N ILE A 12 -26.74 -7.77 -14.17
CA ILE A 12 -27.29 -8.56 -13.07
C ILE A 12 -26.18 -9.18 -12.23
N THR A 13 -25.14 -9.74 -12.86
CA THR A 13 -24.00 -10.30 -12.12
C THR A 13 -23.23 -9.22 -11.36
N ALA A 14 -23.03 -8.04 -11.95
CA ALA A 14 -22.41 -6.91 -11.25
C ALA A 14 -23.25 -6.46 -10.04
N ILE A 15 -24.56 -6.33 -10.18
CA ILE A 15 -25.46 -5.98 -9.07
C ILE A 15 -25.42 -7.05 -7.98
N ALA A 16 -25.48 -8.33 -8.34
CA ALA A 16 -25.42 -9.43 -7.39
C ALA A 16 -24.08 -9.45 -6.62
N LEU A 17 -22.96 -9.18 -7.30
CA LEU A 17 -21.64 -9.05 -6.69
C LEU A 17 -21.60 -7.89 -5.69
N ILE A 18 -22.12 -6.72 -6.08
CA ILE A 18 -22.20 -5.54 -5.20
C ILE A 18 -23.04 -5.84 -3.96
N LEU A 19 -24.20 -6.49 -4.12
CA LEU A 19 -25.05 -6.88 -3.00
C LEU A 19 -24.35 -7.89 -2.07
N CYS A 20 -23.63 -8.86 -2.64
CA CYS A 20 -22.85 -9.82 -1.85
C CYS A 20 -21.76 -9.12 -1.02
N ILE A 21 -21.03 -8.20 -1.63
CA ILE A 21 -20.02 -7.37 -0.95
C ILE A 21 -20.67 -6.53 0.16
N ALA A 22 -21.82 -5.89 -0.13
CA ALA A 22 -22.55 -5.08 0.84
C ALA A 22 -23.05 -5.90 2.04
N CYS A 23 -23.61 -7.09 1.81
CA CYS A 23 -24.03 -8.01 2.87
C CYS A 23 -22.83 -8.50 3.71
N GLY A 24 -21.70 -8.80 3.06
CA GLY A 24 -20.46 -9.16 3.75
C GLY A 24 -19.93 -8.03 4.62
N LEU A 25 -19.90 -6.80 4.09
CA LEU A 25 -19.55 -5.59 4.84
C LEU A 25 -20.48 -5.37 6.03
N PHE A 26 -21.79 -5.49 5.83
CA PHE A 26 -22.77 -5.34 6.91
C PHE A 26 -22.57 -6.38 8.02
N TYR A 27 -22.37 -7.65 7.65
CA TYR A 27 -22.06 -8.72 8.61
C TYR A 27 -20.75 -8.45 9.37
N VAL A 28 -19.72 -7.99 8.66
CA VAL A 28 -18.46 -7.59 9.30
C VAL A 28 -18.71 -6.42 10.26
N CYS A 29 -19.44 -5.38 9.88
CA CYS A 29 -19.78 -4.26 10.77
C CYS A 29 -20.51 -4.72 12.03
N SER A 30 -21.55 -5.54 11.90
CA SER A 30 -22.28 -6.12 13.04
C SER A 30 -21.36 -6.97 13.92
N TRP A 31 -20.47 -7.77 13.33
CA TRP A 31 -19.49 -8.55 14.08
C TRP A 31 -18.46 -7.70 14.82
N ILE A 32 -18.05 -6.57 14.22
CA ILE A 32 -17.14 -5.58 14.84
C ILE A 32 -17.82 -4.94 16.05
N GLU A 33 -19.10 -4.59 15.92
CA GLU A 33 -19.92 -4.00 16.97
C GLU A 33 -20.07 -4.95 18.17
N ASP A 34 -20.35 -6.23 17.92
CA ASP A 34 -20.47 -7.25 18.96
C ASP A 34 -19.13 -7.56 19.67
N ARG A 35 -17.99 -7.40 18.98
CA ARG A 35 -16.68 -7.90 19.45
C ARG A 35 -15.52 -6.95 19.14
N PRO A 36 -15.54 -5.70 19.63
CA PRO A 36 -14.56 -4.67 19.25
C PRO A 36 -13.11 -5.09 19.56
N ALA A 37 -12.88 -5.72 20.72
CA ALA A 37 -11.54 -6.17 21.12
C ALA A 37 -10.98 -7.29 20.23
N LYS A 38 -11.82 -8.24 19.79
CA LYS A 38 -11.38 -9.32 18.87
C LYS A 38 -11.19 -8.78 17.46
N SER A 39 -12.10 -7.90 17.01
CA SER A 39 -11.98 -7.22 15.72
C SER A 39 -10.68 -6.48 15.59
N ARG A 40 -10.31 -5.68 16.60
CA ARG A 40 -9.04 -4.97 16.64
C ARG A 40 -7.88 -5.94 16.42
N LYS A 41 -7.81 -7.04 17.17
CA LYS A 41 -6.73 -8.04 17.03
C LYS A 41 -6.66 -8.68 15.64
N ILE A 42 -7.81 -9.00 15.03
CA ILE A 42 -7.85 -9.59 13.69
C ILE A 42 -7.39 -8.57 12.64
N GLY A 43 -7.95 -7.36 12.66
CA GLY A 43 -7.57 -6.32 11.72
C GLY A 43 -6.10 -5.93 11.82
N GLN A 44 -5.53 -5.94 13.04
CA GLN A 44 -4.09 -5.77 13.25
C GLN A 44 -3.26 -6.87 12.55
N ARG A 45 -3.67 -8.14 12.67
CA ARG A 45 -2.99 -9.25 11.96
C ARG A 45 -3.09 -9.12 10.46
N ILE A 46 -4.26 -8.71 9.95
CA ILE A 46 -4.44 -8.47 8.50
C ILE A 46 -3.52 -7.34 8.04
N ALA A 47 -3.46 -6.22 8.77
CA ALA A 47 -2.59 -5.11 8.43
C ALA A 47 -1.10 -5.51 8.45
N GLN A 48 -0.68 -6.36 9.40
CA GLN A 48 0.67 -6.90 9.45
C GLN A 48 0.98 -7.80 8.24
N ILE A 49 0.06 -8.70 7.87
CA ILE A 49 0.21 -9.55 6.69
C ILE A 49 0.30 -8.69 5.43
N CYS A 50 -0.57 -7.69 5.27
CA CYS A 50 -0.53 -6.77 4.14
C CYS A 50 0.79 -5.99 4.08
N GLY A 51 1.30 -5.52 5.22
CA GLY A 51 2.59 -4.84 5.31
C GLY A 51 3.77 -5.74 4.89
N LEU A 52 3.78 -7.00 5.36
CA LEU A 52 4.77 -7.99 4.96
C LEU A 52 4.70 -8.34 3.48
N CYS A 53 3.49 -8.55 2.94
CA CYS A 53 3.30 -8.78 1.51
C CYS A 53 3.78 -7.59 0.68
N THR A 54 3.49 -6.36 1.10
CA THR A 54 3.95 -5.13 0.42
C THR A 54 5.47 -5.05 0.42
N LEU A 55 6.12 -5.35 1.54
CA LEU A 55 7.58 -5.36 1.64
C LEU A 55 8.19 -6.47 0.79
N ALA A 56 7.60 -7.67 0.78
CA ALA A 56 8.04 -8.78 -0.05
C ALA A 56 7.98 -8.41 -1.53
N ILE A 57 6.85 -7.86 -1.99
CA ILE A 57 6.68 -7.37 -3.37
C ILE A 57 7.73 -6.31 -3.69
N ALA A 58 7.94 -5.33 -2.79
CA ALA A 58 8.92 -4.27 -2.99
C ALA A 58 10.35 -4.82 -3.19
N ILE A 59 10.72 -5.86 -2.44
CA ILE A 59 12.03 -6.52 -2.54
C ILE A 59 12.11 -7.35 -3.83
N THR A 60 11.09 -8.16 -4.15
CA THR A 60 11.11 -9.02 -5.34
C THR A 60 11.12 -8.22 -6.63
N ASP A 61 10.41 -7.08 -6.65
CA ASP A 61 10.31 -6.19 -7.81
C ASP A 61 11.47 -5.18 -7.91
N ARG A 62 12.48 -5.29 -7.02
CA ARG A 62 13.65 -4.39 -6.97
C ARG A 62 13.25 -2.91 -6.96
N MET A 63 12.22 -2.58 -6.17
CA MET A 63 11.77 -1.20 -6.00
C MET A 63 12.89 -0.32 -5.41
N PRO A 64 12.84 1.01 -5.59
CA PRO A 64 13.86 1.92 -5.06
C PRO A 64 14.10 1.70 -3.56
N ASN A 65 15.37 1.69 -3.14
CA ASN A 65 15.73 1.45 -1.73
C ASN A 65 15.01 2.42 -0.78
N LEU A 66 14.79 3.67 -1.19
CA LEU A 66 14.03 4.65 -0.40
C LEU A 66 12.58 4.20 -0.15
N PHE A 67 11.94 3.59 -1.14
CA PHE A 67 10.59 3.04 -0.98
C PHE A 67 10.59 1.87 0.01
N VAL A 68 11.55 0.95 -0.11
CA VAL A 68 11.69 -0.18 0.81
C VAL A 68 11.96 0.29 2.24
N LEU A 69 12.88 1.25 2.44
CA LEU A 69 13.22 1.81 3.74
C LEU A 69 12.04 2.53 4.40
N THR A 70 11.32 3.36 3.65
CA THR A 70 10.15 4.07 4.19
C THR A 70 8.99 3.12 4.45
N SER A 71 8.80 2.09 3.63
CA SER A 71 7.80 1.04 3.86
C SER A 71 8.12 0.24 5.12
N LEU A 72 9.39 -0.11 5.34
CA LEU A 72 9.84 -0.77 6.55
C LEU A 72 9.64 0.11 7.79
N ALA A 73 10.01 1.40 7.71
CA ALA A 73 9.79 2.36 8.79
C ALA A 73 8.29 2.48 9.13
N SER A 74 7.43 2.59 8.10
CA SER A 74 5.98 2.59 8.26
C SER A 74 5.47 1.31 8.91
N PHE A 75 5.98 0.15 8.52
CA PHE A 75 5.62 -1.14 9.12
C PHE A 75 6.02 -1.23 10.59
N CYS A 76 7.24 -0.77 10.94
CA CYS A 76 7.70 -0.69 12.32
C CYS A 76 6.85 0.25 13.15
N ILE A 77 6.48 1.42 12.61
CA ILE A 77 5.62 2.39 13.29
C ILE A 77 4.22 1.83 13.49
N LEU A 78 3.66 1.14 12.48
CA LEU A 78 2.40 0.43 12.62
C LEU A 78 2.51 -0.60 13.73
N HIS A 79 3.56 -1.41 13.76
CA HIS A 79 3.77 -2.41 14.80
C HIS A 79 3.92 -1.78 16.20
N LEU A 80 4.71 -0.71 16.33
CA LEU A 80 4.88 0.01 17.59
C LEU A 80 3.58 0.64 18.06
N SER A 81 2.74 1.13 17.15
CA SER A 81 1.43 1.68 17.49
C SER A 81 0.43 0.67 18.05
N LEU A 82 0.74 -0.63 17.96
CA LEU A 82 -0.05 -1.70 18.57
C LEU A 82 0.29 -1.90 20.04
N ASP A 83 1.47 -1.44 20.48
CA ASP A 83 1.91 -1.57 21.86
C ASP A 83 1.23 -0.51 22.72
N GLU A 84 0.57 -0.92 23.80
CA GLU A 84 -0.03 -0.02 24.78
C GLU A 84 0.99 0.97 25.36
N GLN A 85 2.27 0.57 25.44
CA GLN A 85 3.31 1.46 25.94
C GLN A 85 3.58 2.64 25.02
N TRP A 86 3.37 2.49 23.71
CA TRP A 86 3.54 3.58 22.75
C TRP A 86 2.62 4.75 23.05
N HIS A 87 1.37 4.46 23.42
CA HIS A 87 0.38 5.48 23.76
C HIS A 87 0.73 6.27 25.02
N LYS A 88 1.55 5.70 25.92
CA LYS A 88 1.98 6.36 27.16
C LYS A 88 3.24 7.21 26.97
N ARG A 89 4.11 6.87 26.01
CA ARG A 89 5.42 7.53 25.82
C ARG A 89 5.35 8.79 24.98
N LEU A 90 4.40 8.88 24.05
CA LEU A 90 4.31 9.99 23.10
C LEU A 90 3.03 10.81 23.29
N PRO A 91 3.10 12.15 23.18
CA PRO A 91 1.92 12.98 23.19
C PRO A 91 1.02 12.68 21.99
N THR A 92 -0.29 12.78 22.17
CA THR A 92 -1.32 12.42 21.17
C THR A 92 -1.11 13.12 19.82
N SER A 93 -0.69 14.38 19.83
CA SER A 93 -0.43 15.16 18.60
C SER A 93 0.71 14.58 17.77
N VAL A 94 1.85 14.25 18.41
CA VAL A 94 2.99 13.63 17.74
C VAL A 94 2.62 12.24 17.23
N ARG A 95 1.88 11.47 18.02
CA ARG A 95 1.41 10.14 17.61
C ARG A 95 0.53 10.22 16.36
N LEU A 96 -0.43 11.14 16.33
CA LEU A 96 -1.28 11.38 15.17
C LEU A 96 -0.45 11.70 13.93
N ILE A 97 0.45 12.68 14.03
CA ILE A 97 1.31 13.08 12.91
C ILE A 97 2.15 11.90 12.40
N VAL A 98 2.79 11.15 13.30
CA VAL A 98 3.62 10.00 12.94
C VAL A 98 2.80 8.89 12.28
N GLN A 99 1.63 8.56 12.84
CA GLN A 99 0.73 7.54 12.28
C GLN A 99 0.11 7.94 10.93
N THR A 100 -0.04 9.24 10.67
CA THR A 100 -0.53 9.74 9.37
C THR A 100 0.57 9.88 8.34
N VAL A 101 1.72 10.46 8.72
CA VAL A 101 2.78 10.81 7.76
C VAL A 101 3.60 9.59 7.36
N ALA A 102 3.94 8.72 8.31
CA ALA A 102 4.79 7.57 8.04
C ALA A 102 4.25 6.64 6.94
N PRO A 103 2.95 6.25 6.93
CA PRO A 103 2.42 5.42 5.86
C PRO A 103 2.16 6.18 4.55
N VAL A 104 1.96 7.50 4.59
CA VAL A 104 1.80 8.31 3.36
C VAL A 104 3.13 8.49 2.63
N LEU A 105 4.25 8.56 3.34
CA LEU A 105 5.57 8.82 2.74
C LEU A 105 5.99 7.79 1.67
N PRO A 106 5.85 6.46 1.88
CA PRO A 106 6.05 5.45 0.83
C PRO A 106 5.24 5.72 -0.43
N HIS A 107 4.01 6.25 -0.32
CA HIS A 107 3.14 6.53 -1.46
C HIS A 107 3.65 7.70 -2.28
N ILE A 108 4.13 8.75 -1.62
CA ILE A 108 4.72 9.91 -2.30
C ILE A 108 5.97 9.46 -3.07
N ILE A 109 6.81 8.62 -2.45
CA ILE A 109 8.02 8.08 -3.09
C ILE A 109 7.64 7.18 -4.28
N LEU A 110 6.65 6.31 -4.11
CA LEU A 110 6.17 5.43 -5.16
C LEU A 110 5.60 6.22 -6.34
N LEU A 111 4.77 7.25 -6.07
CA LEU A 111 4.21 8.14 -7.09
C LEU A 111 5.29 8.94 -7.81
N HIS A 112 6.30 9.43 -7.08
CA HIS A 112 7.46 10.07 -7.68
C HIS A 112 8.29 9.10 -8.52
N SER A 113 8.37 7.83 -8.13
CA SER A 113 9.11 6.79 -8.86
C SER A 113 8.39 6.34 -10.13
N PHE A 114 7.04 6.38 -10.13
CA PHE A 114 6.22 6.05 -11.30
C PHE A 114 6.00 7.24 -12.24
N HIS A 115 6.24 8.47 -11.80
CA HIS A 115 6.25 9.60 -12.72
C HIS A 115 7.38 9.40 -13.73
N PRO A 116 7.09 9.11 -15.01
CA PRO A 116 8.14 9.04 -16.01
C PRO A 116 8.86 10.38 -16.00
N ALA A 117 10.19 10.36 -16.05
CA ALA A 117 10.99 11.56 -16.20
C ALA A 117 10.54 12.27 -17.48
N ARG A 118 9.61 13.21 -17.33
CA ARG A 118 9.05 13.97 -18.45
C ARG A 118 10.19 14.86 -18.89
N ASN A 119 10.72 14.64 -20.10
CA ASN A 119 11.72 15.55 -20.60
C ASN A 119 11.10 16.96 -20.71
N THR A 120 11.91 17.99 -20.54
CA THR A 120 11.53 19.41 -20.57
C THR A 120 10.86 19.84 -21.88
N ASN A 121 10.91 19.00 -22.93
CA ASN A 121 10.31 19.24 -24.23
C ASN A 121 8.93 18.55 -24.40
N GLY A 122 8.37 17.96 -23.33
CA GLY A 122 7.02 17.38 -23.35
C GLY A 122 6.90 16.06 -24.10
N ASN A 123 7.99 15.53 -24.65
CA ASN A 123 8.00 14.21 -25.27
C ASN A 123 8.12 13.15 -24.18
N ILE A 124 7.10 12.30 -24.08
CA ILE A 124 7.17 11.06 -23.30
C ILE A 124 8.30 10.25 -23.95
N ILE A 125 9.38 10.03 -23.21
CA ILE A 125 10.42 9.07 -23.61
C ILE A 125 9.76 7.70 -23.47
N GLN A 126 9.00 7.30 -24.48
CA GLN A 126 8.69 5.90 -24.72
C GLN A 126 10.00 5.30 -25.20
N ASP A 127 10.85 4.90 -24.25
CA ASP A 127 11.87 3.89 -24.49
C ASP A 127 11.13 2.58 -24.73
N ILE A 128 10.51 2.46 -25.91
CA ILE A 128 10.32 1.16 -26.53
C ILE A 128 11.75 0.76 -26.90
N PRO A 129 12.34 -0.28 -26.28
CA PRO A 129 13.62 -0.78 -26.74
C PRO A 129 13.39 -1.32 -28.16
N ASP A 130 13.70 -0.51 -29.17
CA ASP A 130 13.72 -0.96 -30.54
C ASP A 130 14.81 -2.05 -30.62
N PRO A 131 14.47 -3.33 -30.89
CA PRO A 131 15.47 -4.38 -31.05
C PRO A 131 16.36 -4.16 -32.28
N ALA A 132 16.17 -3.06 -33.02
CA ALA A 132 16.89 -2.68 -34.22
C ALA A 132 18.19 -1.89 -33.97
N TYR A 133 18.53 -1.51 -32.72
CA TYR A 133 19.71 -0.67 -32.45
C TYR A 133 21.08 -1.37 -32.60
N HIS A 134 21.13 -2.65 -33.00
CA HIS A 134 22.39 -3.39 -33.18
C HIS A 134 22.97 -3.37 -34.61
N SER A 135 22.39 -2.66 -35.58
CA SER A 135 22.87 -2.73 -36.98
C SER A 135 23.65 -1.50 -37.46
N LYS A 136 24.49 -0.88 -36.62
CA LYS A 136 25.51 0.07 -37.15
C LYS A 136 26.83 -0.67 -37.39
N PRO A 137 27.35 -0.70 -38.63
CA PRO A 137 28.64 -1.30 -38.93
C PRO A 137 29.74 -0.49 -38.22
N LYS A 138 30.58 -1.20 -37.47
CA LYS A 138 31.74 -0.64 -36.75
C LYS A 138 32.63 0.12 -37.72
N LEU A 139 32.95 1.38 -37.40
CA LEU A 139 33.91 2.17 -38.17
C LEU A 139 35.33 1.59 -37.98
N PRO A 140 36.13 1.47 -39.06
CA PRO A 140 37.52 1.03 -38.98
C PRO A 140 38.36 2.20 -38.44
N GLY A 141 38.55 2.22 -37.13
CA GLY A 141 39.22 3.29 -36.42
C GLY A 141 38.88 3.21 -34.95
N GLY A 142 39.35 2.14 -34.31
CA GLY A 142 39.03 1.78 -32.93
C GLY A 142 39.43 2.85 -31.92
N ARG A 143 38.50 3.77 -31.63
CA ARG A 143 38.40 4.40 -30.31
C ARG A 143 37.60 3.49 -29.40
N LEU A 144 38.30 2.43 -28.99
CA LEU A 144 38.28 1.81 -27.67
C LEU A 144 36.95 2.02 -26.90
N ASP A 145 36.09 1.01 -26.96
CA ASP A 145 34.74 0.92 -26.39
C ASP A 145 34.73 0.61 -24.88
N TRP A 146 35.81 0.91 -24.14
CA TRP A 146 35.97 0.53 -22.72
C TRP A 146 35.03 1.31 -21.79
N ASP A 147 34.57 2.49 -22.22
CA ASP A 147 33.57 3.28 -21.48
C ASP A 147 32.12 2.77 -21.70
N ALA A 148 31.90 1.86 -22.65
CA ALA A 148 30.56 1.33 -22.95
C ALA A 148 30.06 0.30 -21.93
N TYR A 149 30.92 -0.20 -21.04
CA TYR A 149 30.58 -1.26 -20.10
C TYR A 149 30.05 -0.80 -18.74
N ASN A 150 29.91 0.51 -18.50
CA ASN A 150 29.40 1.02 -17.21
C ASN A 150 28.07 1.77 -17.31
N THR A 151 27.25 1.44 -18.31
CA THR A 151 25.84 1.80 -18.34
C THR A 151 25.01 0.53 -18.32
N ALA A 152 25.15 -0.26 -17.26
CA ALA A 152 24.00 -1.03 -16.78
C ALA A 152 22.94 0.01 -16.40
N GLN A 153 22.21 0.51 -17.39
CA GLN A 153 21.03 1.31 -17.11
C GLN A 153 20.18 0.47 -16.17
N PRO A 154 19.72 1.04 -15.04
CA PRO A 154 18.85 0.31 -14.15
C PRO A 154 17.73 -0.24 -15.03
N ILE A 155 17.47 -1.54 -14.95
CA ILE A 155 16.35 -2.15 -15.67
C ILE A 155 15.10 -1.55 -15.04
N ILE A 156 14.62 -0.44 -15.61
CA ILE A 156 13.40 0.23 -15.17
C ILE A 156 12.27 -0.64 -15.73
N ARG A 157 11.77 -1.56 -14.91
CA ARG A 157 10.57 -2.32 -15.25
C ARG A 157 9.42 -1.34 -15.46
N THR A 158 8.86 -1.31 -16.67
CA THR A 158 7.67 -0.54 -16.98
C THR A 158 6.45 -1.28 -16.45
N TYR A 159 5.79 -0.72 -15.43
CA TYR A 159 4.55 -1.28 -14.88
C TYR A 159 3.36 -0.86 -15.72
N GLY A 160 2.48 -1.81 -16.06
CA GLY A 160 1.20 -1.50 -16.67
C GLY A 160 0.28 -0.74 -15.70
N ALA A 161 -0.70 0.00 -16.21
CA ALA A 161 -1.62 0.78 -15.36
C ALA A 161 -2.34 -0.06 -14.29
N GLY A 162 -2.69 -1.31 -14.62
CA GLY A 162 -3.30 -2.25 -13.67
C GLY A 162 -2.36 -2.73 -12.56
N GLU A 163 -1.08 -2.96 -12.88
CA GLU A 163 -0.05 -3.31 -11.90
C GLU A 163 0.23 -2.13 -10.95
N GLN A 164 0.36 -0.93 -11.50
CA GLN A 164 0.53 0.30 -10.71
C GLN A 164 -0.64 0.49 -9.75
N LEU A 165 -1.88 0.39 -10.23
CA LEU A 165 -3.08 0.50 -9.41
C LEU A 165 -3.11 -0.56 -8.30
N SER A 166 -2.69 -1.79 -8.59
CA SER A 166 -2.64 -2.88 -7.61
C SER A 166 -1.59 -2.63 -6.53
N CYS A 167 -0.39 -2.17 -6.90
CA CYS A 167 0.65 -1.77 -5.95
C CYS A 167 0.17 -0.61 -5.07
N PHE A 168 -0.49 0.40 -5.66
CA PHE A 168 -1.08 1.49 -4.89
C PHE A 168 -2.13 0.97 -3.91
N ALA A 169 -3.09 0.16 -4.37
CA ALA A 169 -4.15 -0.37 -3.52
C ALA A 169 -3.61 -1.17 -2.33
N LEU A 170 -2.60 -2.00 -2.54
CA LEU A 170 -1.94 -2.76 -1.47
C LEU A 170 -1.22 -1.85 -0.46
N CYS A 171 -0.55 -0.80 -0.93
CA CYS A 171 0.12 0.17 -0.07
C CYS A 171 -0.88 0.99 0.78
N TRP A 172 -2.09 1.24 0.27
CA TRP A 172 -3.12 2.03 0.95
C TRP A 172 -3.75 1.30 2.14
N LEU A 173 -3.80 -0.03 2.13
CA LEU A 173 -4.45 -0.82 3.20
C LEU A 173 -3.82 -0.55 4.59
N PRO A 174 -2.49 -0.64 4.79
CA PRO A 174 -1.85 -0.25 6.05
C PRO A 174 -2.11 1.21 6.46
N THR A 175 -2.14 2.14 5.49
CA THR A 175 -2.37 3.58 5.72
C THR A 175 -3.78 3.85 6.22
N ILE A 176 -4.78 3.26 5.57
CA ILE A 176 -6.18 3.41 5.97
C ILE A 176 -6.36 2.81 7.37
N TRP A 177 -5.75 1.65 7.61
CA TRP A 177 -5.84 0.99 8.91
C TRP A 177 -5.20 1.82 10.04
N SER A 178 -4.00 2.38 9.82
CA SER A 178 -3.35 3.24 10.83
C SER A 178 -4.16 4.51 11.10
N TYR A 179 -4.75 5.10 10.07
CA TYR A 179 -5.60 6.27 10.18
C TYR A 179 -6.89 5.99 10.96
N LEU A 180 -7.56 4.85 10.68
CA LEU A 180 -8.75 4.42 11.41
C LEU A 180 -8.45 4.18 12.90
N ILE A 181 -7.32 3.55 13.22
CA ILE A 181 -6.88 3.39 14.62
C ILE A 181 -6.66 4.77 15.27
N ALA A 182 -5.97 5.67 14.58
CA ALA A 182 -5.67 7.00 15.11
C ALA A 182 -6.94 7.82 15.37
N ILE A 183 -7.95 7.72 14.49
CA ILE A 183 -9.27 8.33 14.71
C ILE A 183 -9.98 7.66 15.89
N ALA A 184 -10.02 6.33 15.94
CA ALA A 184 -10.68 5.61 17.02
C ALA A 184 -10.11 5.97 18.39
N ASP A 185 -8.78 6.11 18.48
CA ASP A 185 -8.08 6.51 19.71
C ASP A 185 -8.30 7.99 20.07
N SER A 186 -8.41 8.89 19.08
CA SER A 186 -8.54 10.34 19.31
C SER A 186 -9.97 10.79 19.60
N ALA A 187 -10.97 10.11 19.03
CA ALA A 187 -12.37 10.40 19.25
C ALA A 187 -12.87 10.00 20.65
N ALA A 188 -11.98 9.44 21.50
CA ALA A 188 -12.33 8.84 22.79
C ALA A 188 -13.57 7.93 22.68
N LEU A 189 -13.76 7.31 21.50
CA LEU A 189 -14.82 6.35 21.32
C LEU A 189 -14.58 5.25 22.35
N PRO A 190 -15.59 4.89 23.16
CA PRO A 190 -15.46 3.96 24.28
C PRO A 190 -15.27 2.54 23.75
N PHE A 191 -14.17 2.29 23.06
CA PHE A 191 -13.72 0.96 22.68
C PHE A 191 -12.93 0.41 23.87
N ALA A 192 -13.67 -0.04 24.89
CA ALA A 192 -13.18 -0.85 26.00
C ALA A 192 -12.22 -0.14 26.98
N ASN A 193 -12.75 0.83 27.74
CA ASN A 193 -12.32 0.96 29.15
C ASN A 193 -13.20 0.11 30.09
N ASP A 194 -14.11 -0.69 29.53
CA ASP A 194 -14.84 -1.71 30.27
C ASP A 194 -13.93 -2.91 30.50
N ASN A 195 -13.07 -2.79 31.50
CA ASN A 195 -12.76 -3.95 32.35
C ASN A 195 -13.91 -4.05 33.37
N PRO A 196 -15.01 -4.79 33.10
CA PRO A 196 -16.02 -5.08 34.14
C PRO A 196 -15.45 -5.97 35.27
N THR A 197 -14.21 -6.43 35.16
CA THR A 197 -13.58 -7.34 36.13
C THR A 197 -12.70 -6.59 37.11
N LYS A 198 -13.32 -5.95 38.10
CA LYS A 198 -12.92 -6.02 39.53
C LYS A 198 -13.92 -5.33 40.47
N SER A 199 -15.21 -5.33 40.15
CA SER A 199 -16.24 -5.31 41.20
C SER A 199 -16.45 -6.75 41.70
N LYS A 200 -15.43 -7.30 42.39
CA LYS A 200 -15.62 -8.42 43.31
C LYS A 200 -15.25 -7.86 44.69
N ARG A 201 -16.27 -7.39 45.40
CA ARG A 201 -16.94 -8.12 46.48
C ARG A 201 -16.10 -8.06 47.76
N ASN A 202 -16.21 -6.92 48.45
CA ASN A 202 -16.06 -6.90 49.90
C ASN A 202 -17.39 -7.41 50.47
N ASN A 203 -17.46 -8.71 50.71
CA ASN A 203 -18.39 -9.31 51.68
C ASN A 203 -17.54 -10.14 52.63
#